data_AF-A0A1R4IYW8-F1
#
_entry.id   AF-A0A1R4IYW8-F1
#
_cell.length_a   1.000
_cell.length_b   1.000
_cell.length_c   1.000
_cell.angle_alpha   90.00
_cell.angle_beta   90.00
_cell.angle_gamma   90.00
#
_symmetry.space_group_name_H-M   'P 1'
#
loop_
_entity.id
_entity.type
_entity.pdbx_description
1 polymer ?
#
loop_
_entity_poly.entity_id
_entity_poly.type
_entity_poly.pdbx_seq_one_letter_code
_entity_poly.pdbx_strand_id
1 'polypeptide(L)' 'MRSRLAALRAHQTEERRRLHALVIQDLLGAGYSLNEASRLLGLSRTFVHKESQRDTTAAECGEFEAIKAAVEQYVLG' A
#
# COMPACT_ATOMS: atom_id res chain seq x y z
N MET A 1 -4.90 -24.17 6.38
CA MET A 1 -5.65 -23.50 5.29
C MET A 1 -6.27 -22.15 5.73
N ARG A 2 -6.98 -22.07 6.87
CA ARG A 2 -7.55 -20.80 7.40
C ARG A 2 -6.51 -19.72 7.71
N SER A 3 -5.34 -20.11 8.21
CA SER A 3 -4.21 -19.21 8.48
C SER A 3 -3.65 -18.54 7.22
N ARG A 4 -3.54 -19.29 6.11
CA ARG A 4 -3.00 -18.80 4.84
C ARG A 4 -3.93 -17.79 4.15
N LEU A 5 -5.25 -17.99 4.25
CA LEU A 5 -6.23 -17.02 3.74
C LEU A 5 -6.25 -15.73 4.56
N ALA A 6 -6.10 -15.83 5.89
CA ALA A 6 -6.00 -14.66 6.76
C ALA A 6 -4.74 -13.84 6.46
N ALA A 7 -3.59 -14.51 6.28
CA ALA A 7 -2.34 -13.87 5.87
C ALA A 7 -2.46 -13.16 4.52
N LEU A 8 -3.07 -13.81 3.52
CA LEU A 8 -3.28 -13.20 2.20
C LEU A 8 -4.16 -11.94 2.28
N ARG A 9 -5.25 -11.97 3.06
CA ARG A 9 -6.13 -10.81 3.25
C ARG A 9 -5.42 -9.66 3.99
N ALA A 10 -4.58 -9.99 4.96
CA ALA A 10 -3.78 -9.01 5.67
C ALA A 10 -2.80 -8.31 4.71
N HIS A 11 -2.09 -9.09 3.88
CA HIS A 11 -1.18 -8.57 2.86
C HIS A 11 -1.91 -7.68 1.85
N GLN A 12 -3.04 -8.11 1.29
CA GLN A 12 -3.83 -7.29 0.36
C GLN A 12 -4.33 -5.99 0.99
N THR A 13 -4.70 -6.03 2.28
CA THR A 13 -5.15 -4.83 3.01
C THR A 13 -4.00 -3.85 3.21
N GLU A 14 -2.81 -4.36 3.51
CA GLU A 14 -1.61 -3.57 3.71
C GLU A 14 -1.14 -2.91 2.42
N GLU A 15 -1.08 -3.67 1.32
CA GLU A 15 -0.76 -3.14 -0.02
C GLU A 15 -1.73 -2.03 -0.44
N ARG A 16 -3.04 -2.24 -0.24
CA ARG A 16 -4.03 -1.21 -0.55
C ARG A 16 -3.81 0.06 0.27
N ARG A 17 -3.51 -0.07 1.57
CA ARG A 17 -3.20 1.10 2.41
C ARG A 17 -1.95 1.83 1.94
N ARG A 18 -0.93 1.08 1.54
CA ARG A 18 0.31 1.61 1.01
C ARG A 18 0.09 2.45 -0.25
N LEU A 19 -0.71 1.95 -1.19
CA LEU A 19 -1.11 2.70 -2.38
C LEU A 19 -1.86 3.99 -2.03
N HIS A 20 -2.79 3.93 -1.06
CA HIS A 20 -3.48 5.13 -0.60
C HIS A 20 -2.53 6.16 0.02
N ALA A 21 -1.57 5.73 0.84
CA ALA A 21 -0.59 6.62 1.46
C ALA A 21 0.26 7.35 0.40
N LEU A 22 0.72 6.64 -0.64
CA LEU A 22 1.48 7.23 -1.75
C LEU A 22 0.66 8.30 -2.48
N VAL A 23 -0.57 7.98 -2.89
CA VAL A 23 -1.43 8.95 -3.60
C VAL A 23 -1.76 10.16 -2.72
N ILE A 24 -1.98 9.95 -1.42
CA ILE A 24 -2.22 11.06 -0.48
C ILE A 24 -1.00 11.97 -0.41
N GLN A 25 0.21 11.42 -0.31
CA GLN A 25 1.43 12.22 -0.28
C GLN A 25 1.68 12.96 -1.59
N ASP A 26 1.41 12.34 -2.74
CA ASP A 26 1.51 13.00 -4.04
C ASP A 26 0.56 14.21 -4.12
N LEU A 27 -0.68 14.05 -3.65
CA LEU A 27 -1.65 15.15 -3.58
C LEU A 27 -1.19 16.27 -2.63
N LEU A 28 -0.68 15.91 -1.45
CA LEU A 28 -0.15 16.91 -0.51
C LEU A 28 1.08 17.64 -1.07
N GLY A 29 1.98 16.91 -1.75
CA GLY A 29 3.15 17.46 -2.44
C GLY A 29 2.78 18.38 -3.61
N ALA A 30 1.67 18.10 -4.30
CA ALA A 30 1.10 18.97 -5.32
C ALA A 30 0.37 20.21 -4.74
N GLY A 31 0.29 20.35 -3.41
CA GLY A 31 -0.28 21.51 -2.72
C GLY A 31 -1.77 21.39 -2.37
N TYR A 32 -2.39 20.22 -2.56
CA TYR A 32 -3.76 19.99 -2.10
C TYR A 32 -3.80 19.90 -0.58
N SER A 33 -4.86 20.42 0.03
CA SER A 33 -5.13 20.25 1.46
C SER A 33 -5.64 18.83 1.76
N LEU A 34 -5.54 18.40 3.02
CA LEU A 34 -6.11 17.12 3.48
C LEU A 34 -7.62 16.99 3.19
N ASN A 35 -8.35 18.11 3.23
CA ASN A 35 -9.78 18.13 2.93
C ASN A 35 -10.06 17.91 1.44
N GLU A 36 -9.24 18.49 0.56
CA GLU A 36 -9.35 18.30 -0.89
C GLU A 36 -8.96 16.87 -1.28
N ALA A 37 -7.86 16.35 -0.72
CA ALA A 37 -7.46 14.96 -0.93
C ALA A 37 -8.54 13.97 -0.47
N SER A 38 -9.18 14.22 0.67
CA SER A 38 -10.33 13.42 1.16
C SER A 38 -11.51 13.44 0.19
N ARG A 39 -11.87 14.61 -0.34
CA ARG A 39 -12.96 14.73 -1.33
C ARG A 39 -12.63 14.05 -2.65
N LEU A 40 -11.41 14.23 -3.16
CA LEU A 40 -10.96 13.65 -4.43
C LEU A 40 -10.90 12.12 -4.37
N LEU A 41 -10.45 11.56 -3.25
CA LEU A 41 -10.33 10.11 -3.09
C LEU A 41 -11.63 9.45 -2.61
N GLY A 42 -12.65 10.22 -2.23
CA GLY A 42 -13.88 9.68 -1.62
C GLY A 42 -13.63 8.98 -0.28
N LEU A 43 -12.55 9.33 0.41
CA LEU A 43 -12.12 8.70 1.67
C LEU A 43 -12.47 9.58 2.86
N SER A 44 -12.63 8.98 4.03
CA SER A 44 -12.88 9.73 5.24
C SER A 44 -11.67 10.60 5.63
N ARG A 45 -11.93 11.78 6.19
CA ARG A 45 -10.88 12.69 6.65
C ARG A 45 -9.93 12.01 7.65
N THR A 46 -10.46 11.19 8.55
CA THR A 46 -9.67 10.43 9.53
C THR A 46 -8.74 9.43 8.86
N PHE A 47 -9.20 8.76 7.80
CA PHE A 47 -8.36 7.85 7.04
C PHE A 47 -7.23 8.59 6.33
N VAL A 48 -7.54 9.69 5.64
CA VAL A 48 -6.53 10.49 4.92
C VAL A 48 -5.50 11.06 5.89
N HIS A 49 -5.94 11.59 7.03
CA HIS A 49 -5.03 12.11 8.05
C HIS A 49 -4.11 11.04 8.64
N LYS A 50 -4.62 9.82 8.83
CA LYS A 50 -3.83 8.70 9.33
C LYS A 50 -2.80 8.24 8.31
N GLU A 51 -3.21 8.05 7.05
CA GLU A 51 -2.29 7.57 6.01
C GLU A 51 -1.31 8.66 5.54
N SER A 52 -1.62 9.96 5.69
CA SER A 52 -0.67 11.05 5.39
C SER A 52 0.53 11.11 6.35
N GLN A 53 0.36 10.60 7.57
CA GLN A 53 1.43 10.52 8.58
C GLN A 53 2.29 9.26 8.46
N ARG A 54 1.96 8.40 7.50
CA ARG A 54 2.65 7.13 7.35
C ARG A 54 3.97 7.34 6.63
N ASP A 55 5.04 6.78 7.18
CA ASP A 55 6.31 6.67 6.48
C ASP A 55 6.13 5.74 5.28
N THR A 56 6.10 6.33 4.09
CA THR A 56 6.06 5.66 2.79
C THR A 56 7.45 5.40 2.24
N THR A 57 8.51 5.85 2.94
CA THR A 57 9.89 5.46 2.63
C THR A 57 9.93 3.95 2.45
N ALA A 58 10.22 3.56 1.21
CA ALA A 58 9.94 2.24 0.70
C ALA A 58 10.50 1.16 1.62
N ALA A 59 9.63 0.40 2.29
CA ALA A 59 9.94 -0.99 2.54
C ALA A 59 10.02 -1.65 1.15
N GLU A 60 11.20 -1.62 0.53
CA GLU A 60 11.51 -2.43 -0.64
C GLU A 60 10.91 -3.82 -0.36
N CYS A 61 9.95 -4.21 -1.19
CA CYS A 61 9.28 -5.51 -1.09
C CYS A 61 10.29 -6.61 -1.46
N GLY A 62 11.31 -6.82 -0.63
CA GLY A 62 12.29 -7.90 -0.79
C GLY A 62 11.62 -9.27 -0.81
N GLU A 63 10.45 -9.40 -0.17
CA GLU A 63 9.63 -10.61 -0.22
C GLU A 63 9.03 -10.86 -1.62
N PHE A 64 8.71 -9.83 -2.41
CA PHE A 64 8.12 -10.03 -3.74
C PHE A 64 9.17 -10.44 -4.78
N GLU A 65 10.38 -9.87 -4.70
CA GLU A 65 11.53 -10.30 -5.50
C GLU A 65 11.94 -11.74 -5.14
N ALA A 66 11.94 -12.10 -3.85
CA ALA A 66 12.20 -13.48 -3.43
C ALA A 66 11.14 -14.47 -3.93
N ILE A 67 9.86 -14.08 -3.93
CA ILE A 67 8.77 -14.90 -4.50
C ILE A 67 8.92 -15.02 -6.03
N LYS A 68 9.26 -13.93 -6.72
CA LYS A 68 9.47 -13.94 -8.18
C LYS A 68 10.64 -14.84 -8.59
N ALA A 69 11.78 -14.73 -7.89
CA ALA A 69 12.94 -15.59 -8.11
C ALA A 69 12.61 -17.07 -7.86
N ALA A 70 11.85 -17.38 -6.80
CA ALA A 70 11.42 -18.74 -6.51
C ALA A 70 10.45 -19.31 -7.58
N VAL A 71 9.59 -18.47 -8.15
CA VAL A 71 8.68 -18.86 -9.24
C VAL A 71 9.45 -19.08 -10.55
N GLU A 72 10.38 -18.20 -10.90
CA GLU A 72 11.22 -18.35 -12.11
C GLU A 72 12.05 -19.64 -12.05
N GLN A 73 12.60 -19.98 -10.88
CA GLN A 73 13.37 -21.21 -10.67
C GLN A 73 12.54 -22.50 -10.77
N TYR A 74 11.22 -22.43 -10.52
CA TYR A 74 10.31 -23.58 -10.59
C TYR A 74 9.66 -23.75 -11.98
N VAL A 75 9.56 -22.69 -12.78
CA VAL A 75 8.94 -22.73 -14.12
C VAL A 75 9.98 -22.98 -15.23
N LEU A 76 11.23 -22.55 -15.03
CA LEU A 76 12.31 -22.67 -16.01
C LEU A 76 13.37 -23.73 -15.65
N GLY A 77 13.21 -24.42 -14.51
CA GLY A 77 13.96 -25.63 -14.15
C GLY A 77 13.17 -26.89 -14.47
#